data_AF-A0A7J2NLY8-F1
#
_entry.id   AF-A0A7J2NLY8-F1
#
_cell.length_a   1.000
_cell.length_b   1.000
_cell.length_c   1.000
_cell.angle_alpha   90.00
_cell.angle_beta   90.00
_cell.angle_gamma   90.00
#
_symmetry.space_group_name_H-M   'P 1'
#
loop_
_entity.id
_entity.type
_entity.pdbx_description
1 polymer ?
#
loop_
_entity_poly.entity_id
_entity_poly.type
_entity_poly.pdbx_seq_one_letter_code
_entity_poly.pdbx_strand_id
1 'polypeptide(L)' 'MKCMVCDREAIDEYCVFHEKAYRNVVQKFEDWKRATGVSWKEYLKELVENAYTGCWAKEVAESLLKNTDG' A
#
# COMPACT_ATOMS: atom_id res chain seq x y z
N MET A 1 1.46 9.55 17.71
CA MET A 1 1.66 8.08 17.66
C MET A 1 2.74 7.77 16.63
N LYS A 2 3.16 6.50 16.50
CA LYS A 2 4.12 6.09 15.46
C LYS A 2 3.38 5.53 14.26
N CYS A 3 3.92 5.78 13.07
CA CYS A 3 3.42 5.17 11.84
C CYS A 3 3.48 3.64 11.94
N MET A 4 2.45 2.95 11.45
CA MET A 4 2.41 1.48 11.47
C MET A 4 3.45 0.82 10.55
N VAL A 5 4.05 1.59 9.63
CA VAL A 5 5.03 1.10 8.64
C VAL A 5 6.46 1.53 8.98
N CYS A 6 6.66 2.64 9.71
CA CYS A 6 7.98 3.15 10.05
C CYS A 6 7.98 3.93 11.38
N ASP A 7 9.14 4.37 11.87
CA ASP A 7 9.25 5.06 13.17
C ASP A 7 8.85 6.54 13.19
N ARG A 8 8.36 7.10 12.08
CA ARG A 8 7.97 8.51 12.00
C ARG A 8 6.71 8.81 12.80
N GLU A 9 6.56 10.05 13.23
CA GLU A 9 5.33 10.51 13.85
C GLU A 9 4.15 10.45 12.89
N ALA A 10 3.03 10.00 13.44
CA ALA A 10 1.74 9.89 12.78
C ALA A 10 0.68 10.59 13.64
N ILE A 11 -0.28 11.21 12.93
CA ILE A 11 -1.49 11.78 13.55
C ILE A 11 -2.45 10.64 13.90
N ASP A 12 -2.53 9.65 13.01
CA ASP A 12 -3.35 8.44 13.15
C ASP A 12 -2.50 7.21 12.75
N GLU A 13 -2.98 6.31 11.88
CA GLU A 13 -2.30 5.05 11.52
C GLU A 13 -0.95 5.23 10.79
N TYR A 14 -0.84 6.24 9.92
CA TYR A 14 0.31 6.45 9.04
C TYR A 14 0.95 7.83 9.24
N CYS A 15 2.26 7.93 8.97
CA CYS A 15 2.89 9.23 8.76
C CYS A 15 2.40 9.84 7.45
N VAL A 16 2.56 11.15 7.28
CA VAL A 16 2.13 11.90 6.08
C VAL A 16 2.53 11.26 4.74
N PHE A 17 3.71 10.64 4.66
CA PHE A 17 4.18 10.00 3.44
C PHE A 17 3.47 8.67 3.16
N HIS A 18 3.38 7.80 4.16
CA HIS A 18 2.68 6.53 4.06
C HIS A 18 1.17 6.70 3.92
N GLU A 19 0.58 7.74 4.52
CA GLU A 19 -0.84 8.05 4.35
C GLU A 19 -1.14 8.42 2.89
N LYS A 20 -0.31 9.28 2.28
CA LYS A 20 -0.45 9.64 0.86
C LYS A 20 -0.25 8.43 -0.04
N ALA A 21 0.72 7.57 0.27
CA ALA A 21 0.96 6.33 -0.47
C ALA A 21 -0.22 5.36 -0.36
N TYR A 22 -0.76 5.15 0.84
CA TYR A 22 -1.94 4.32 1.08
C TYR A 22 -3.15 4.79 0.29
N ARG A 23 -3.46 6.09 0.34
CA ARG A 23 -4.56 6.67 -0.46
C ARG A 23 -4.37 6.41 -1.95
N ASN A 24 -3.14 6.55 -2.47
CA ASN A 24 -2.85 6.27 -3.87
C ASN A 24 -3.01 4.78 -4.22
N VAL A 25 -2.52 3.88 -3.37
CA VAL A 25 -2.65 2.42 -3.56
C VAL A 25 -4.12 2.00 -3.61
N VAL A 26 -4.92 2.43 -2.64
CA VAL A 26 -6.36 2.11 -2.59
C VAL A 26 -7.10 2.70 -3.79
N GLN A 27 -6.85 3.96 -4.14
CA GLN A 27 -7.52 4.61 -5.27
C GLN A 27 -7.17 3.96 -6.62
N LYS A 28 -5.93 3.50 -6.81
CA LYS A 28 -5.48 2.90 -8.08
C LYS A 28 -5.93 1.46 -8.27
N PHE A 29 -6.33 0.77 -7.20
CA PHE A 29 -6.83 -0.59 -7.31
C PHE A 29 -8.08 -0.70 -8.17
N GLU A 30 -9.03 0.23 -8.09
CA GLU A 30 -10.25 0.16 -8.91
C GLU A 30 -9.93 0.27 -10.41
N ASP A 31 -8.92 1.06 -10.79
CA ASP A 31 -8.44 1.14 -12.17
C ASP A 31 -7.82 -0.20 -12.62
N TRP A 32 -7.00 -0.82 -11.77
CA TRP A 32 -6.39 -2.12 -12.05
C TRP A 32 -7.44 -3.23 -12.13
N LYS A 33 -8.32 -3.33 -11.14
CA LYS A 33 -9.41 -4.30 -11.08
C LYS A 33 -10.30 -4.23 -12.33
N ARG A 34 -10.65 -3.02 -12.78
CA ARG A 34 -11.44 -2.83 -14.01
C ARG A 34 -10.67 -3.25 -15.27
N ALA A 35 -9.37 -2.99 -15.34
CA ALA A 35 -8.56 -3.27 -16.52
C ALA A 35 -8.10 -4.74 -16.63
N THR A 36 -7.82 -5.40 -15.51
CA THR A 36 -7.17 -6.72 -15.47
C THR A 36 -7.95 -7.77 -14.71
N GLY A 37 -8.96 -7.40 -13.91
CA GLY A 37 -9.73 -8.33 -13.08
C GLY A 37 -8.97 -8.86 -11.85
N VAL A 38 -7.81 -8.29 -11.50
CA VAL A 38 -6.99 -8.73 -10.38
C VAL A 38 -7.71 -8.60 -9.04
N SER A 39 -7.45 -9.54 -8.14
CA SER A 39 -7.85 -9.42 -6.73
C SER A 39 -7.00 -8.38 -5.99
N TRP A 40 -7.47 -7.96 -4.82
CA TRP A 40 -6.72 -7.05 -3.94
C TRP A 40 -5.34 -7.62 -3.58
N LYS A 41 -5.27 -8.90 -3.21
CA LYS A 41 -4.02 -9.56 -2.83
C LYS A 41 -3.02 -9.64 -4.00
N GLU A 42 -3.50 -9.97 -5.20
CA GLU A 42 -2.65 -10.00 -6.40
C GLU A 42 -2.15 -8.60 -6.76
N TYR A 43 -3.01 -7.59 -6.73
CA TYR A 43 -2.62 -6.20 -6.96
C TYR A 43 -1.49 -5.75 -6.01
N LEU A 44 -1.62 -6.03 -4.71
CA LEU A 44 -0.59 -5.65 -3.75
C LEU A 44 0.74 -6.39 -4.00
N LYS A 45 0.71 -7.67 -4.39
CA LYS A 45 1.93 -8.41 -4.76
C LYS A 45 2.62 -7.79 -5.97
N GLU A 46 1.86 -7.44 -7.01
CA GLU A 46 2.37 -6.76 -8.18
C GLU A 46 3.04 -5.42 -7.83
N LEU A 47 2.46 -4.64 -6.90
CA LEU A 47 3.09 -3.41 -6.44
C LEU A 47 4.45 -3.64 -5.77
N VAL A 48 4.57 -4.68 -4.95
CA VAL A 48 5.82 -5.02 -4.25
C VAL A 48 6.89 -5.49 -5.23
N GLU A 49 6.52 -6.36 -6.16
CA GLU A 49 7.43 -6.97 -7.14
C GLU A 49 7.85 -6.00 -8.25
N ASN A 50 7.00 -5.04 -8.62
CA ASN A 50 7.27 -4.10 -9.69
C ASN A 50 8.38 -3.10 -9.31
N ALA A 51 9.50 -3.11 -10.05
CA ALA A 51 10.66 -2.25 -9.83
C ALA A 51 10.37 -0.74 -9.99
N TYR A 52 9.30 -0.38 -10.70
CA TYR A 52 8.89 1.01 -10.93
C TYR A 52 7.96 1.57 -9.85
N THR A 53 7.46 0.73 -8.94
CA THR A 53 6.67 1.20 -7.80
C THR A 53 7.56 1.94 -6.81
N GLY A 54 7.18 3.17 -6.45
CA GLY A 54 7.91 3.96 -5.46
C GLY A 54 7.95 3.30 -4.08
N CYS A 55 9.05 3.50 -3.34
CA CYS A 55 9.31 2.85 -2.05
C CYS A 55 8.14 2.95 -1.06
N TRP A 56 7.56 4.15 -0.89
CA TRP A 56 6.44 4.37 0.03
C TRP A 56 5.21 3.50 -0.31
N ALA A 57 4.92 3.31 -1.60
CA ALA A 57 3.80 2.48 -2.03
C ALA A 57 4.11 0.98 -1.84
N LYS A 58 5.36 0.56 -2.06
CA LYS A 58 5.80 -0.81 -1.75
C LYS A 58 5.66 -1.14 -0.27
N GLU A 59 6.17 -0.27 0.60
CA GLU A 59 6.13 -0.47 2.05
C GLU A 59 4.68 -0.54 2.57
N VAL A 60 3.77 0.28 2.03
CA VAL A 60 2.34 0.17 2.34
C VAL A 60 1.75 -1.15 1.83
N ALA A 61 2.05 -1.53 0.59
CA ALA A 61 1.55 -2.78 0.02
C ALA A 61 2.01 -4.02 0.82
N GLU A 62 3.27 -4.05 1.24
CA GLU A 62 3.81 -5.08 2.14
C GLU A 62 3.09 -5.11 3.49
N SER A 63 2.83 -3.94 4.08
CA SER A 63 2.10 -3.84 5.35
C SER A 63 0.66 -4.37 5.23
N LEU A 64 -0.05 -4.01 4.16
CA LEU A 64 -1.41 -4.47 3.90
C LEU A 64 -1.48 -5.98 3.62
N LEU A 65 -0.48 -6.54 2.92
CA LEU A 65 -0.37 -7.99 2.70
C LEU A 65 -0.23 -8.74 4.02
N LYS A 66 0.61 -8.24 4.94
CA LYS A 66 0.78 -8.84 6.28
C LYS A 66 -0.50 -8.81 7.10
N ASN A 67 -1.35 -7.80 6.95
CA ASN A 67 -2.63 -7.67 7.66
C ASN A 67 -3.78 -8.46 7.01
N THR A 68 -3.65 -8.91 5.76
CA THR A 68 -4.71 -9.67 5.05
C THR A 68 -4.62 -11.17 5.32
N ASP A 69 -3.47 -11.66 5.80
CA ASP A 69 -3.21 -13.06 6.10
C ASP A 69 -3.40 -13.41 7.60
N GLY A 70 -4.10 -12.56 8.35
CA GLY A 70 -4.41 -12.70 9.79
C GLY A 70 -5.88 -12.98 10.08
#